data_AF-A0A936SVN0-F1
#
_entry.id   AF-A0A936SVN0-F1
#
_cell.length_a   1.000
_cell.length_b   1.000
_cell.length_c   1.000
_cell.angle_alpha   90.00
_cell.angle_beta   90.00
_cell.angle_gamma   90.00
#
_symmetry.space_group_name_H-M   'P 1'
#
loop_
_entity.id
_entity.type
_entity.pdbx_description
1 polymer ?
#
loop_
_entity_poly.entity_id
_entity_poly.type
_entity_poly.pdbx_seq_one_letter_code
_entity_poly.pdbx_strand_id
1 'polypeptide(L)'
;MADFYADSSVLVKRHVREAGADWFAAVADPMTGNTILTAQVSQVEVISALQRRVREGVLDAGDAARLSSDFQALCVAEYRLIALTAAVTARACLLVTRHPLRAYDAVQLAAALIAQEALAAAGVTGMTFLSSDQRLFTAAVAEGLLAADPSTVP
;
A
#
# COMPACT_ATOMS: atom_id res chain seq x y z
N MET A 1 7.80 11.59 13.07
CA MET A 1 6.95 11.83 11.89
C MET A 1 7.71 11.40 10.66
N ALA A 2 7.20 10.41 9.94
CA ALA A 2 7.79 9.89 8.72
C ALA A 2 6.68 9.60 7.68
N ASP A 3 7.09 9.52 6.42
CA ASP A 3 6.22 9.17 5.31
C ASP A 3 6.38 7.69 4.94
N PHE A 4 5.25 7.00 4.79
CA PHE A 4 5.19 5.59 4.41
C PHE A 4 4.32 5.44 3.17
N TYR A 5 4.77 4.64 2.21
CA TYR A 5 3.90 4.16 1.14
C TYR A 5 3.48 2.73 1.46
N ALA A 6 2.19 2.46 1.59
CA ALA A 6 1.69 1.10 1.84
C ALA A 6 0.95 0.57 0.61
N ASP A 7 1.38 -0.58 0.10
CA ASP A 7 0.58 -1.31 -0.89
C ASP A 7 -0.65 -1.98 -0.24
N SER A 8 -1.52 -2.59 -1.05
CA SER A 8 -2.71 -3.26 -0.51
C SER A 8 -2.39 -4.47 0.37
N SER A 9 -1.25 -5.15 0.17
CA SER A 9 -0.84 -6.28 1.00
C SER A 9 -0.58 -5.87 2.45
N VAL A 10 -0.10 -4.65 2.67
CA VAL A 10 0.11 -4.08 4.01
C VAL A 10 -1.20 -3.50 4.57
N LEU A 11 -1.99 -2.81 3.75
CA LEU A 11 -3.25 -2.21 4.21
C LEU A 11 -4.25 -3.26 4.72
N VAL A 12 -4.28 -4.45 4.12
CA VAL A 12 -5.14 -5.56 4.59
C VAL A 12 -4.79 -5.98 6.03
N LYS A 13 -3.53 -5.86 6.46
CA LYS A 13 -3.09 -6.22 7.82
C LYS A 13 -3.74 -5.38 8.92
N ARG A 14 -4.23 -4.18 8.59
CA ARG A 14 -4.98 -3.34 9.54
C ARG A 14 -6.39 -3.88 9.82
N HIS A 15 -6.91 -4.71 8.92
CA HIS A 15 -8.26 -5.28 8.98
C HIS A 15 -8.25 -6.77 9.32
N VAL A 16 -7.12 -7.43 9.09
CA VAL A 16 -6.92 -8.86 9.29
C VAL A 16 -5.73 -9.06 10.20
N ARG A 17 -5.91 -9.80 11.30
CA ARG A 17 -4.80 -10.22 12.14
C ARG A 17 -3.94 -11.26 11.43
N GLU A 18 -2.82 -10.80 10.90
CA GLU A 18 -1.76 -11.61 10.30
C GLU A 18 -0.38 -11.06 10.69
N ALA A 19 0.70 -11.76 10.31
CA ALA A 19 2.05 -11.32 10.62
C ALA A 19 2.29 -9.87 10.13
N GLY A 20 2.80 -9.03 11.01
CA GLY A 20 3.03 -7.60 10.77
C GLY A 20 1.85 -6.67 11.04
N ALA A 21 0.68 -7.19 11.46
CA ALA A 21 -0.49 -6.38 11.75
C ALA A 21 -0.27 -5.39 12.91
N ASP A 22 0.30 -5.85 14.03
CA ASP A 22 0.54 -5.00 15.21
C ASP A 22 1.58 -3.92 14.90
N TRP A 23 2.63 -4.29 14.16
CA TRP A 23 3.65 -3.33 13.71
C TRP A 23 3.05 -2.25 12.81
N PHE A 24 2.25 -2.64 11.80
CA PHE A 24 1.62 -1.67 10.91
C PHE A 24 0.58 -0.82 11.65
N ALA A 25 -0.15 -1.39 12.60
CA ALA A 25 -1.07 -0.63 13.45
C ALA A 25 -0.34 0.45 14.26
N ALA A 26 0.85 0.15 14.80
CA ALA A 26 1.67 1.13 15.50
C ALA A 26 2.20 2.23 14.55
N VAL A 27 2.59 1.88 13.32
CA VAL A 27 2.99 2.86 12.29
C VAL A 27 1.83 3.76 11.89
N ALA A 28 0.63 3.19 11.78
CA ALA A 28 -0.60 3.87 11.38
C ALA A 28 -1.34 4.57 12.52
N ASP A 29 -0.83 4.51 13.76
CA ASP A 29 -1.43 5.21 14.89
C ASP A 29 -1.37 6.73 14.63
N PRO A 30 -2.52 7.43 14.58
CA PRO A 30 -2.57 8.87 14.35
C PRO A 30 -1.71 9.69 15.32
N MET A 31 -1.47 9.18 16.54
CA MET A 31 -0.64 9.84 17.56
C MET A 31 0.84 9.93 17.18
N THR A 32 1.31 9.10 16.24
CA THR A 32 2.69 9.15 15.72
C THR A 32 2.93 10.32 14.77
N GLY A 33 1.85 10.89 14.22
CA GLY A 33 1.88 11.91 13.17
C GLY A 33 2.39 11.41 11.82
N ASN A 34 2.60 10.10 11.64
CA ASN A 34 3.06 9.55 10.37
C ASN A 34 2.04 9.77 9.25
N THR A 35 2.52 9.92 8.01
CA THR A 35 1.67 10.00 6.83
C THR A 35 1.74 8.68 6.08
N ILE A 36 0.57 8.13 5.74
CA ILE A 36 0.46 6.91 4.93
C ILE A 36 -0.07 7.28 3.55
N LEU A 37 0.74 7.01 2.54
CA LEU A 37 0.41 7.14 1.13
C LEU A 37 0.06 5.77 0.55
N THR A 38 -0.83 5.73 -0.44
CA THR A 38 -1.14 4.51 -1.19
C THR A 38 -1.76 4.84 -2.53
N ALA A 39 -1.70 3.94 -3.52
CA ALA A 39 -2.40 4.17 -4.79
C ALA A 39 -3.93 4.16 -4.60
N GLN A 40 -4.64 4.97 -5.37
CA GLN A 40 -6.10 4.96 -5.41
C GLN A 40 -6.67 3.57 -5.75
N VAL A 41 -5.94 2.78 -6.54
CA VAL A 41 -6.32 1.41 -6.92
C VAL A 41 -6.35 0.45 -5.71
N SER A 42 -5.63 0.75 -4.63
CA SER A 42 -5.66 -0.04 -3.38
C SER A 42 -7.07 -0.21 -2.83
N GLN A 43 -7.97 0.74 -3.10
CA GLN A 43 -9.38 0.58 -2.73
C GLN A 43 -10.03 -0.62 -3.40
N VAL A 44 -9.79 -0.81 -4.69
CA VAL A 44 -10.31 -1.96 -5.42
C VAL A 44 -9.64 -3.24 -4.93
N GLU A 45 -8.34 -3.20 -4.68
CA GLU A 45 -7.57 -4.37 -4.25
C GLU A 45 -8.02 -4.88 -2.87
N VAL A 46 -8.16 -4.00 -1.88
CA VAL A 46 -8.59 -4.37 -0.52
C VAL A 46 -10.01 -4.91 -0.53
N ILE A 47 -10.94 -4.22 -1.19
CA ILE A 47 -12.33 -4.68 -1.30
C ILE A 47 -12.41 -6.04 -2.02
N SER A 48 -11.66 -6.20 -3.12
CA SER A 48 -11.57 -7.47 -3.84
C SER A 48 -11.02 -8.60 -2.95
N ALA A 49 -10.00 -8.32 -2.14
CA ALA A 49 -9.41 -9.29 -1.22
C ALA A 49 -10.40 -9.73 -0.13
N LEU A 50 -11.17 -8.80 0.44
CA LEU A 50 -12.23 -9.12 1.40
C LEU A 50 -13.32 -10.00 0.75
N GLN A 51 -13.80 -9.62 -0.43
CA GLN A 51 -14.84 -10.37 -1.14
C GLN A 51 -14.35 -11.76 -1.60
N ARG A 52 -13.06 -11.92 -1.89
CA ARG A 52 -12.45 -13.23 -2.14
C ARG A 52 -12.59 -14.13 -0.91
N ARG A 53 -12.27 -13.62 0.28
CA ARG A 53 -12.40 -14.39 1.54
C ARG A 53 -13.85 -14.77 1.85
N VAL A 54 -14.83 -13.94 1.46
CA VAL A 54 -16.25 -14.31 1.53
C VAL A 54 -16.58 -15.50 0.63
N ARG A 55 -16.16 -15.46 -0.64
CA ARG A 55 -16.38 -16.58 -1.58
C ARG A 55 -15.68 -17.87 -1.15
N GLU A 56 -14.54 -17.74 -0.48
CA GLU A 56 -13.78 -18.86 0.08
C GLU A 56 -14.36 -19.37 1.42
N GLY A 57 -15.40 -18.73 1.96
CA GLY A 57 -16.04 -19.11 3.22
C GLY A 57 -15.21 -18.78 4.47
N VAL A 58 -14.16 -17.98 4.34
CA VAL A 58 -13.23 -17.59 5.42
C VAL A 58 -13.75 -16.37 6.19
N LEU A 59 -14.55 -15.52 5.55
CA LEU A 59 -15.08 -14.29 6.11
C LEU A 59 -16.60 -14.21 5.89
N ASP A 60 -17.37 -13.85 6.91
CA ASP A 60 -18.80 -13.61 6.75
C ASP A 60 -19.07 -12.34 5.93
N ALA A 61 -20.18 -12.32 5.18
CA ALA A 61 -20.55 -11.18 4.34
C ALA A 61 -20.81 -9.90 5.15
N GLY A 62 -21.37 -10.01 6.36
CA GLY A 62 -21.59 -8.88 7.26
C GLY A 62 -20.27 -8.31 7.78
N ASP A 63 -19.33 -9.17 8.16
CA ASP A 63 -17.98 -8.74 8.55
C ASP A 63 -17.22 -8.10 7.39
N ALA A 64 -17.32 -8.66 6.18
CA ALA A 64 -16.70 -8.07 5.00
C ALA A 64 -17.26 -6.67 4.68
N ALA A 65 -18.57 -6.46 4.85
CA ALA A 65 -19.19 -5.15 4.67
C ALA A 65 -18.70 -4.14 5.71
N ARG A 66 -18.59 -4.54 6.98
CA ARG A 66 -18.04 -3.70 8.04
C ARG A 66 -16.58 -3.31 7.77
N LEU A 67 -15.71 -4.28 7.48
CA LEU A 67 -14.31 -4.03 7.16
C LEU A 67 -14.14 -3.16 5.91
N SER A 68 -15.02 -3.31 4.91
CA SER A 68 -15.04 -2.46 3.72
C SER A 68 -15.36 -1.01 4.06
N SER A 69 -16.38 -0.78 4.89
CA SER A 69 -16.76 0.56 5.36
C SER A 69 -15.65 1.19 6.19
N ASP A 70 -15.04 0.43 7.11
CA ASP A 70 -13.94 0.90 7.95
C ASP A 70 -12.74 1.32 7.07
N PHE A 71 -12.36 0.48 6.09
CA PHE A 71 -11.27 0.81 5.17
C PHE A 71 -11.55 2.06 4.32
N GLN A 72 -12.79 2.23 3.85
CA GLN A 72 -13.19 3.44 3.11
C GLN A 72 -13.11 4.69 3.99
N ALA A 73 -13.51 4.60 5.26
CA ALA A 73 -13.38 5.71 6.19
C ALA A 73 -11.90 6.07 6.43
N LEU A 74 -11.02 5.08 6.58
CA LEU A 74 -9.56 5.30 6.70
C LEU A 74 -8.96 5.94 5.45
N CYS A 75 -9.41 5.53 4.26
CA CYS A 75 -8.99 6.15 3.00
C CYS A 75 -9.28 7.66 2.94
N VAL A 76 -10.37 8.10 3.57
CA VAL A 76 -10.76 9.51 3.62
C VAL A 76 -10.06 10.26 4.76
N ALA A 77 -9.97 9.65 5.93
CA ALA A 77 -9.52 10.33 7.15
C ALA A 77 -7.99 10.30 7.33
N GLU A 78 -7.34 9.20 6.94
CA GLU A 78 -5.96 8.93 7.36
C GLU A 78 -4.98 8.74 6.20
N TYR A 79 -5.44 8.26 5.04
CA TYR A 79 -4.55 7.97 3.91
C TYR A 79 -4.46 9.10 2.90
N ARG A 80 -3.29 9.24 2.26
CA ARG A 80 -3.05 10.09 1.10
C ARG A 80 -3.09 9.22 -0.15
N LEU A 81 -4.20 9.31 -0.89
CA LEU A 81 -4.40 8.53 -2.10
C LEU A 81 -3.67 9.17 -3.29
N ILE A 82 -2.78 8.41 -3.92
CA ILE A 82 -2.13 8.78 -5.18
C ILE A 82 -3.05 8.40 -6.33
N ALA A 83 -3.49 9.40 -7.09
CA ALA A 83 -4.42 9.22 -8.20
C ALA A 83 -3.79 8.39 -9.34
N LEU A 84 -4.62 7.56 -9.99
CA LEU A 84 -4.20 6.80 -11.18
C LEU A 84 -4.20 7.71 -12.41
N THR A 85 -3.12 8.48 -12.58
CA THR A 85 -2.95 9.40 -13.70
C THR A 85 -2.30 8.71 -14.90
N ALA A 86 -2.32 9.37 -16.07
CA ALA A 86 -1.58 8.90 -17.24
C ALA A 86 -0.08 8.71 -16.98
N ALA A 87 0.52 9.55 -16.11
CA ALA A 87 1.92 9.43 -15.72
C ALA A 87 2.18 8.15 -14.91
N VAL A 88 1.28 7.81 -13.97
CA VAL A 88 1.35 6.54 -13.21
C VAL A 88 1.27 5.35 -14.18
N THR A 89 0.29 5.35 -15.10
CA THR A 89 0.12 4.27 -16.08
C THR A 89 1.33 4.12 -16.99
N ALA A 90 1.85 5.23 -17.54
CA ALA A 90 3.04 5.19 -18.40
C ALA A 90 4.27 4.64 -17.67
N ARG A 91 4.49 5.05 -16.41
CA ARG A 91 5.58 4.53 -15.60
C ARG A 91 5.38 3.05 -15.23
N ALA A 92 4.16 2.63 -14.92
CA ALA A 92 3.85 1.22 -14.67
C ALA A 92 4.17 0.34 -15.90
N CYS A 93 3.85 0.81 -17.11
CA CYS A 93 4.21 0.13 -18.35
C CYS A 93 5.73 -0.05 -18.53
N LEU A 94 6.54 0.93 -18.10
CA LEU A 94 8.00 0.79 -18.12
C LEU A 94 8.50 -0.17 -17.03
N LEU A 95 7.87 -0.18 -15.86
CA LEU A 95 8.28 -1.05 -14.76
C LEU A 95 8.04 -2.54 -15.06
N VAL A 96 6.94 -2.89 -15.73
CA VAL A 96 6.66 -4.29 -16.12
C VAL A 96 7.65 -4.85 -17.16
N THR A 97 8.36 -4.00 -17.91
CA THR A 97 9.41 -4.46 -18.83
C THR A 97 10.77 -4.62 -18.15
N ARG A 98 10.99 -3.93 -17.03
CA ARG A 98 12.23 -3.96 -16.24
C ARG A 98 12.21 -5.03 -15.15
N HIS A 99 11.03 -5.28 -14.58
CA HIS A 99 10.84 -6.16 -13.44
C HIS A 99 9.75 -7.19 -13.73
N PRO A 100 9.86 -8.42 -13.20
CA PRO A 100 8.78 -9.38 -13.26
C PRO A 100 7.69 -8.97 -12.25
N LEU A 101 6.88 -7.96 -12.57
CA LEU A 101 5.76 -7.49 -11.75
C LEU A 101 4.43 -7.80 -12.43
N ARG A 102 3.38 -8.01 -11.62
CA ARG A 102 2.00 -7.98 -12.15
C ARG A 102 1.61 -6.54 -12.44
N ALA A 103 0.58 -6.36 -13.28
CA ALA A 103 0.15 -5.03 -13.69
C ALA A 103 -0.15 -4.09 -12.51
N TYR A 104 -0.86 -4.57 -11.49
CA TYR A 104 -1.18 -3.73 -10.33
C TYR A 104 0.01 -3.52 -9.39
N ASP A 105 0.90 -4.50 -9.21
CA ASP A 105 2.16 -4.30 -8.47
C ASP A 105 3.01 -3.21 -9.12
N ALA A 106 3.06 -3.18 -10.47
CA ALA A 106 3.74 -2.12 -11.20
C ALA A 106 3.06 -0.75 -11.07
N VAL A 107 1.72 -0.71 -10.95
CA VAL A 107 0.97 0.52 -10.65
C VAL A 107 1.28 1.02 -9.24
N GLN A 108 1.33 0.13 -8.24
CA GLN A 108 1.73 0.48 -6.87
C GLN A 108 3.14 1.07 -6.85
N LEU A 109 4.11 0.40 -7.48
CA LEU A 109 5.48 0.88 -7.54
C LEU A 109 5.59 2.23 -8.30
N ALA A 110 4.88 2.38 -9.42
CA ALA A 110 4.85 3.64 -10.16
C ALA A 110 4.31 4.81 -9.31
N ALA A 111 3.21 4.57 -8.58
CA ALA A 111 2.62 5.56 -7.70
C ALA A 111 3.56 5.91 -6.52
N ALA A 112 4.26 4.93 -5.95
CA ALA A 112 5.26 5.16 -4.90
C ALA A 112 6.43 6.03 -5.40
N LEU A 113 6.97 5.74 -6.58
CA LEU A 113 8.07 6.52 -7.17
C LEU A 113 7.65 7.97 -7.44
N ILE A 114 6.43 8.18 -7.98
CA ILE A 114 5.90 9.53 -8.22
C ILE A 114 5.68 10.27 -6.89
N ALA A 115 5.19 9.59 -5.85
CA ALA A 115 5.04 10.18 -4.53
C ALA A 115 6.40 10.58 -3.93
N GLN A 116 7.42 9.72 -4.04
CA GLN A 116 8.78 10.02 -3.59
C GLN A 116 9.38 11.23 -4.32
N GLU A 117 9.17 11.34 -5.63
CA GLU A 117 9.60 12.50 -6.43
C GLU A 117 8.90 13.80 -5.97
N ALA A 118 7.60 13.74 -5.70
CA ALA A 118 6.84 14.89 -5.21
C ALA A 118 7.27 15.33 -3.80
N LEU A 119 7.50 14.37 -2.88
CA LEU A 119 8.01 14.64 -1.54
C LEU A 119 9.42 15.27 -1.60
N ALA A 120 10.30 14.73 -2.44
CA ALA A 120 11.64 15.26 -2.63
C ALA A 120 11.61 16.70 -3.17
N ALA A 121 10.73 16.99 -4.14
CA ALA A 121 10.53 18.35 -4.65
C ALA A 121 10.00 19.33 -3.59
N ALA A 122 9.27 18.83 -2.59
CA ALA A 122 8.81 19.61 -1.44
C ALA A 122 9.85 19.72 -0.31
N GLY A 123 11.07 19.19 -0.49
CA GLY A 123 12.13 19.20 0.52
C GLY A 123 11.95 18.15 1.63
N VAL A 124 11.00 17.22 1.47
CA VAL A 124 10.81 16.10 2.39
C VAL A 124 11.72 14.96 1.95
N THR A 125 12.56 14.49 2.87
CA THR A 125 13.52 13.42 2.58
C THR A 125 13.08 12.10 3.21
N GLY A 126 13.01 11.06 2.39
CA GLY A 126 12.77 9.69 2.82
C GLY A 126 11.28 9.33 2.98
N MET A 127 10.80 8.48 2.08
CA MET A 127 9.57 7.72 2.23
C MET A 127 9.92 6.23 2.29
N THR A 128 9.36 5.50 3.25
CA THR A 128 9.56 4.04 3.33
C THR A 128 8.44 3.31 2.61
N PHE A 129 8.78 2.50 1.61
CA PHE A 129 7.85 1.63 0.90
C PHE A 129 7.59 0.35 1.71
N LEU A 130 6.32 0.08 1.99
CA LEU A 130 5.85 -1.07 2.76
C LEU A 130 5.14 -2.05 1.82
N SER A 131 5.66 -3.27 1.76
CA SER A 131 5.05 -4.37 1.02
C SER A 131 5.40 -5.70 1.67
N SER A 132 4.43 -6.60 1.74
CA SER A 132 4.66 -8.01 2.09
C SER A 132 4.67 -8.93 0.86
N ASP A 133 4.63 -8.36 -0.35
CA ASP A 133 4.93 -9.10 -1.58
C ASP A 133 6.42 -9.00 -1.89
N GLN A 134 7.13 -10.13 -1.82
CA GLN A 134 8.57 -10.16 -2.01
C GLN A 134 9.03 -9.70 -3.41
N ARG A 135 8.22 -9.91 -4.45
CA ARG A 135 8.56 -9.47 -5.82
C ARG A 135 8.47 -7.95 -5.90
N LEU A 136 7.39 -7.37 -5.37
CA LEU A 136 7.19 -5.93 -5.33
C LEU A 136 8.23 -5.24 -4.43
N PHE A 137 8.52 -5.80 -3.26
CA PHE A 137 9.59 -5.34 -2.37
C PHE A 137 10.94 -5.27 -3.10
N THR A 138 11.32 -6.36 -3.77
CA THR A 138 12.61 -6.45 -4.48
C THR A 138 12.70 -5.41 -5.61
N ALA A 139 11.61 -5.22 -6.36
CA ALA A 139 11.56 -4.21 -7.42
C ALA A 139 11.64 -2.79 -6.87
N ALA A 140 10.98 -2.50 -5.73
CA ALA A 140 11.05 -1.21 -5.07
C ALA A 140 12.48 -0.83 -4.66
N VAL A 141 13.21 -1.78 -4.04
CA VAL A 141 14.62 -1.60 -3.69
C VAL A 141 15.48 -1.39 -4.93
N ALA A 142 15.24 -2.16 -6.00
CA ALA A 142 15.98 -2.03 -7.27
C ALA A 142 15.74 -0.68 -7.98
N GLU A 143 14.57 -0.06 -7.78
CA GLU A 143 14.26 1.29 -8.25
C GLU A 143 14.70 2.39 -7.27
N GLY A 144 15.41 2.04 -6.19
CA GLY A 144 16.05 2.97 -5.27
C GLY A 144 15.18 3.45 -4.11
N LEU A 145 14.02 2.84 -3.87
CA LEU A 145 13.20 3.12 -2.69
C LEU A 145 13.78 2.44 -1.45
N LEU A 146 13.71 3.13 -0.30
CA LEU A 146 13.83 2.48 1.00
C LEU A 146 12.58 1.60 1.20
N ALA A 147 12.75 0.32 1.50
CA ALA A 147 11.61 -0.60 1.67
C ALA A 147 11.71 -1.41 2.98
N ALA A 148 10.55 -1.74 3.56
CA ALA A 148 10.42 -2.62 4.71
C ALA A 148 9.23 -3.58 4.50
N ASP A 149 9.39 -4.84 4.91
CA ASP A 149 8.28 -5.80 4.96
C ASP A 149 7.78 -5.93 6.40
N PRO A 150 6.57 -5.43 6.71
CA PRO A 150 5.98 -5.51 8.04
C PRO A 150 5.93 -6.92 8.64
N SER A 151 5.90 -7.96 7.80
CA SER A 151 5.84 -9.35 8.27
C SER A 151 7.17 -9.89 8.79
N THR A 152 8.27 -9.19 8.53
CA THR A 152 9.62 -9.57 8.92
C THR A 152 10.24 -8.66 9.97
N VAL A 153 9.60 -7.52 10.25
CA VAL A 153 10.04 -6.59 11.29
C VAL A 153 9.55 -7.12 12.65
N PRO A 154 10.41 -7.15 13.69
CA PRO A 154 10.03 -7.64 15.02
C PRO A 154 8.90 -6.86 15.69
#